data_AF-A0A6C0JGB8-F1
#
_entry.id   AF-A0A6C0JGB8-F1
#
_cell.length_a   1.000
_cell.length_b   1.000
_cell.length_c   1.000
_cell.angle_alpha   90.00
_cell.angle_beta   90.00
_cell.angle_gamma   90.00
#
_symmetry.space_group_name_H-M   'P 1'
#
loop_
_entity.id
_entity.type
_entity.pdbx_description
1 polymer ?
#
loop_
_entity_poly.entity_id
_entity_poly.type
_entity_poly.pdbx_seq_one_letter_code
_entity_poly.pdbx_strand_id
1 'polypeptide(L)' 'MSYRDVTCVIEKVLEIIPSDEVTIIDQLINYKSSLWNKAPEVLCTNECWGPLIEILNKNVTRINADWKVKLINIINNTEN' A
#
# COMPACT_ATOMS: atom_id res chain seq x y z
N MET A 1 -14.54 7.50 13.86
CA MET A 1 -14.23 7.71 12.43
C MET A 1 -12.96 6.95 12.13
N SER A 2 -13.04 5.83 11.39
CA SER A 2 -11.84 5.10 10.97
C SER A 2 -11.32 5.79 9.71
N TYR A 3 -10.41 6.75 9.89
CA TYR A 3 -9.74 7.39 8.76
C TYR A 3 -8.79 6.38 8.14
N ARG A 4 -8.97 6.11 6.84
CA ARG A 4 -8.17 5.13 6.12
C ARG A 4 -6.83 5.74 5.76
N ASP A 5 -5.91 5.68 6.70
CA ASP A 5 -4.55 6.18 6.57
C ASP A 5 -3.76 5.29 5.59
N VAL A 6 -3.15 5.91 4.58
CA VAL A 6 -2.29 5.23 3.61
C VAL A 6 -1.13 4.47 4.28
N THR A 7 -0.58 4.97 5.38
CA THR A 7 0.53 4.36 6.11
C THR A 7 0.11 3.06 6.78
N CYS A 8 -1.09 3.03 7.38
CA CYS A 8 -1.67 1.81 7.96
C CYS A 8 -1.94 0.76 6.87
N VAL A 9 -2.37 1.21 5.69
CA VAL A 9 -2.59 0.32 4.55
C VAL A 9 -1.27 -0.23 4.01
N ILE A 10 -0.22 0.59 3.94
CA ILE A 10 1.13 0.13 3.59
C ILE A 10 1.61 -0.95 4.57
N GLU A 11 1.38 -0.80 5.87
CA GLU A 11 1.73 -1.81 6.87
C GLU A 11 1.03 -3.14 6.62
N LYS A 12 -0.29 -3.14 6.43
CA LYS A 12 -1.06 -4.35 6.11
C LYS A 12 -0.58 -5.02 4.81
N VAL A 13 -0.23 -4.20 3.82
CA VAL A 13 0.30 -4.69 2.54
C VAL A 13 1.67 -5.34 2.75
N LEU A 14 2.55 -4.76 3.56
CA LEU A 14 3.86 -5.33 3.87
C LEU A 14 3.76 -6.68 4.61
N GLU A 15 2.71 -6.91 5.42
CA GLU A 15 2.50 -8.19 6.12
C GLU A 15 2.13 -9.35 5.18
N ILE A 16 1.52 -9.07 4.03
CA ILE A 16 1.08 -10.11 3.09
C ILE A 16 2.05 -10.34 1.93
N ILE A 17 2.93 -9.37 1.65
CA ILE A 17 3.91 -9.48 0.58
C ILE A 17 5.00 -10.47 1.01
N PRO A 18 5.34 -11.47 0.19
CA PRO A 18 6.42 -12.40 0.49
C PRO A 18 7.77 -11.67 0.49
N SER A 19 8.68 -12.09 1.38
CA SER A 19 10.02 -11.50 1.53
C SER A 19 10.88 -11.51 0.26
N ASP A 20 10.57 -12.38 -0.72
CA ASP A 20 11.22 -12.43 -2.03
C ASP A 20 10.98 -11.18 -2.88
N GLU A 21 9.88 -10.47 -2.65
CA GLU A 21 9.50 -9.27 -3.41
C GLU A 21 10.19 -8.02 -2.82
N VAL A 22 11.52 -8.06 -2.75
CA VAL A 22 12.34 -7.02 -2.10
C VAL A 22 12.12 -5.63 -2.73
N THR A 23 11.94 -5.57 -4.05
CA THR A 23 11.78 -4.30 -4.80
C THR A 23 10.53 -3.53 -4.38
N ILE A 24 9.39 -4.20 -4.25
CA ILE A 24 8.13 -3.55 -3.84
C ILE A 24 8.17 -3.22 -2.35
N ILE A 25 8.76 -4.09 -1.52
CA ILE A 25 8.93 -3.86 -0.08
C ILE A 25 9.75 -2.59 0.15
N ASP A 26 10.91 -2.46 -0.50
CA ASP A 26 11.78 -1.30 -0.37
C ASP A 26 11.08 -0.01 -0.82
N GLN A 27 10.36 -0.04 -1.94
CA GLN A 27 9.60 1.12 -2.42
C GLN A 27 8.48 1.53 -1.46
N LEU A 28 7.77 0.57 -0.88
CA LEU A 28 6.71 0.83 0.10
C LEU A 28 7.27 1.40 1.41
N ILE A 29 8.40 0.87 1.89
CA ILE A 29 9.08 1.37 3.10
C ILE A 29 9.59 2.79 2.87
N ASN A 30 10.26 3.03 1.75
CA ASN A 30 10.76 4.36 1.38
C ASN A 30 9.61 5.37 1.25
N TYR A 31 8.51 4.96 0.62
CA TYR A 31 7.34 5.81 0.49
C TYR A 31 6.71 6.10 1.85
N LYS A 32 6.50 5.09 2.71
CA LYS A 32 6.02 5.27 4.09
C LYS A 32 6.92 6.23 4.87
N SER A 33 8.24 6.10 4.76
CA SER A 33 9.18 7.00 5.42
C SER A 33 9.05 8.45 4.92
N SER A 34 8.76 8.66 3.64
CA SER A 34 8.52 10.01 3.09
C SER A 34 7.25 10.68 3.63
N LEU A 35 6.31 9.87 4.13
CA LEU A 35 5.03 10.33 4.68
C LEU A 35 5.09 10.66 6.18
N TRP A 36 6.19 10.33 6.88
CA TRP A 36 6.35 10.52 8.34
C TRP A 36 6.02 11.94 8.83
N ASN A 37 6.29 12.96 8.01
CA ASN A 37 6.08 14.37 8.37
C ASN A 37 4.76 14.96 7.86
N LYS A 38 3.82 14.14 7.39
CA LYS A 38 2.52 14.60 6.88
C LYS A 38 1.44 14.49 7.96
N ALA A 39 0.51 15.45 7.93
CA ALA A 39 -0.66 15.43 8.79
C ALA A 39 -1.60 14.25 8.42
N PRO A 40 -2.28 13.62 9.40
CA PRO A 40 -3.12 12.45 9.17
C PRO A 40 -4.26 12.70 8.18
N GLU A 41 -4.79 13.92 8.15
CA GLU A 41 -5.79 14.34 7.16
C GLU A 41 -5.27 14.27 5.72
N VAL A 42 -3.99 14.61 5.50
CA VAL A 42 -3.31 14.52 4.19
C VAL A 42 -3.05 13.06 3.84
N LEU A 43 -2.73 12.20 4.81
CA LEU A 43 -2.52 10.77 4.61
C LEU A 43 -3.77 10.04 4.11
N CYS A 44 -4.96 10.61 4.32
CA CYS A 44 -6.23 10.09 3.80
C CYS A 44 -6.61 10.66 2.43
N THR A 45 -5.87 11.63 1.89
CA THR A 45 -6.19 12.24 0.60
C THR A 45 -5.68 11.41 -0.59
N ASN A 46 -6.30 11.60 -1.74
CA ASN A 46 -5.84 11.03 -3.01
C ASN A 46 -4.39 11.42 -3.35
N GLU A 47 -3.85 12.51 -2.79
CA GLU A 47 -2.46 12.91 -2.99
C GLU A 47 -1.47 11.90 -2.42
N CYS A 48 -1.82 11.22 -1.32
CA CYS A 48 -0.98 10.18 -0.75
C CYS A 48 -1.35 8.78 -1.27
N TRP A 49 -2.60 8.57 -1.66
CA TRP A 49 -3.05 7.30 -2.23
C TRP A 49 -2.58 7.09 -3.67
N GLY A 50 -2.54 8.13 -4.49
CA GLY A 50 -2.10 8.05 -5.89
C GLY A 50 -0.70 7.43 -6.05
N PRO A 51 0.34 7.94 -5.36
CA PRO A 51 1.68 7.37 -5.46
C PRO A 51 1.77 5.93 -4.93
N LEU A 52 0.99 5.58 -3.90
CA LEU A 52 0.89 4.19 -3.44
C LEU A 52 0.36 3.29 -4.57
N ILE A 53 -0.74 3.66 -5.21
CA ILE A 53 -1.34 2.90 -6.31
C ILE A 53 -0.37 2.79 -7.50
N GLU A 54 0.39 3.84 -7.78
CA GLU A 54 1.42 3.81 -8.84
C GLU A 54 2.52 2.79 -8.55
N ILE A 55 3.07 2.78 -7.32
CA ILE A 55 4.05 1.78 -6.88
C ILE A 55 3.48 0.37 -7.03
N LEU A 56 2.24 0.16 -6.59
CA LEU A 56 1.58 -1.14 -6.70
C LEU A 56 1.39 -1.56 -8.16
N ASN A 57 0.84 -0.69 -9.02
CA ASN A 57 0.63 -1.02 -10.43
C ASN A 57 1.93 -1.30 -11.19
N LYS A 58 3.02 -0.63 -10.83
CA LYS A 58 4.34 -0.83 -11.43
C LYS A 58 4.92 -2.21 -11.13
N ASN A 59 4.73 -2.71 -9.91
CA ASN A 59 5.28 -4.00 -9.47
C ASN A 59 4.28 -5.16 -9.64
N VAL A 60 2.98 -4.89 -9.56
CA VAL A 60 1.88 -5.86 -9.65
C VAL A 60 1.23 -5.76 -11.03
N THR A 61 1.96 -6.19 -12.06
CA THR A 61 1.47 -6.17 -13.45
C THR A 61 0.55 -7.34 -13.80
N ARG A 62 0.68 -8.47 -13.08
CA ARG A 62 -0.17 -9.66 -13.24
C ARG A 62 -0.57 -10.20 -11.88
N ILE A 63 -1.87 -10.43 -11.70
CA ILE A 63 -2.46 -11.06 -10.52
C ILE A 63 -2.31 -12.58 -10.71
N ASN A 64 -1.12 -13.10 -10.43
CA ASN A 64 -0.79 -14.52 -10.57
C ASN A 64 -0.41 -15.18 -9.23
N ALA A 65 -0.59 -14.47 -8.12
CA ALA A 65 -0.24 -14.93 -6.78
C ALA A 65 -1.31 -14.51 -5.78
N ASP A 66 -1.59 -15.36 -4.80
CA ASP A 66 -2.63 -15.13 -3.78
C ASP A 66 -2.42 -13.83 -3.00
N TRP A 67 -1.18 -13.48 -2.69
CA TRP A 67 -0.89 -12.23 -1.98
C TRP A 67 -1.28 -10.98 -2.80
N LYS A 68 -1.23 -11.05 -4.13
CA LYS A 68 -1.65 -9.93 -5.00
C LYS A 68 -3.17 -9.74 -4.98
N VAL A 69 -3.92 -10.84 -4.90
CA VAL A 69 -5.38 -10.79 -4.72
C VAL A 69 -5.72 -10.18 -3.36
N LYS A 70 -5.04 -10.63 -2.29
CA LYS A 70 -5.19 -10.07 -0.95
C LYS A 70 -4.86 -8.57 -0.91
N LEU A 71 -3.79 -8.17 -1.59
CA LEU A 71 -3.36 -6.77 -1.71
C LEU A 71 -4.47 -5.91 -2.34
N ILE A 72 -5.06 -6.36 -3.45
CA ILE A 72 -6.16 -5.65 -4.10
C ILE A 72 -7.38 -5.56 -3.18
N ASN A 73 -7.71 -6.61 -2.41
CA ASN A 73 -8.81 -6.57 -1.45
C ASN A 73 -8.55 -5.56 -0.33
N ILE A 74 -7.31 -5.52 0.20
CA ILE A 74 -6.89 -4.54 1.21
C ILE A 74 -7.00 -3.12 0.66
N ILE A 75 -6.71 -2.88 -0.62
CA ILE A 75 -6.75 -1.56 -1.28
C ILE A 75 -8.17 -1.15 -1.69
N ASN A 76 -9.02 -2.10 -2.08
CA ASN A 76 -10.41 -1.82 -2.44
C ASN A 76 -11.36 -1.80 -1.22
N ASN A 77 -10.85 -2.14 -0.03
CA ASN A 77 -11.65 -2.28 1.19
C ASN A 77 -12.76 -3.35 1.04
N THR A 78 -12.54 -4.33 0.16
CA THR A 78 -13.44 -5.46 -0.08
C THR A 78 -13.05 -6.64 0.81
N GLU A 79 -12.81 -6.38 2.10
CA GLU A 79 -12.80 -7.45 3.10
C GLU A 79 -14.27 -7.78 3.40
N ASN A 80 -14.86 -8.70 2.64
CA ASN A 80 -16.17 -9.28 2.91
C ASN A 80 -16.20 -10.77 2.58
#